data_AF-A0A969S023-F1
#
_entry.id   AF-A0A969S023-F1
#
_cell.length_a   1.000
_cell.length_b   1.000
_cell.length_c   1.000
_cell.angle_alpha   90.00
_cell.angle_beta   90.00
_cell.angle_gamma   90.00
#
_symmetry.space_group_name_H-M   'P 1'
#
loop_
_entity.id
_entity.type
_entity.pdbx_description
1 polymer ?
#
loop_
_entity_poly.entity_id
_entity_poly.type
_entity_poly.pdbx_seq_one_letter_code
_entity_poly.pdbx_strand_id
1 'polypeptide(L)'
;FGAFHLTGVFGPGMWVSDPYGLTGHIEPVAPAWGPEGFDPFNPGGIVAHHIAAGIVGIIAGLFHLTVRPPERLYRALRMGNIETVLSSSIAAVFFAAFVVAGTMWYGNAATPVELFGPTRYQWDAGYYQQEINRRVQANVADGASLSDAWSAIPEKLAFYDYIGNNPAKGGLFRTGPMVKGDGIAQDWDGHAVFKDADGRELTVRRMPNFFETFPVILVDSDGIVRADIPFRRAESKYSFEQAGVTVSLFGGKLDGQTFKDPAVVKRFARKAQLGEAFEFDRETLGSDGVFRTSPRGWFTFGHACFALLFFFGHIWHGSRTLFRDVFAGIDPDLSEEQVEWGYFQKLGDKTTRRKEAI
;
A
#
# COMPACT_ATOMS: atom_id res chain seq x y z
N PHE A 1 12.58 -17.89 16.38
CA PHE A 1 12.17 -17.43 15.04
C PHE A 1 13.36 -16.81 14.29
N GLY A 2 13.89 -15.66 14.71
CA GLY A 2 15.02 -15.00 14.02
C GLY A 2 16.26 -15.87 13.80
N ALA A 3 16.90 -16.33 14.88
CA ALA A 3 18.21 -17.03 14.83
C ALA A 3 18.24 -18.40 14.11
N PHE A 4 17.07 -18.97 13.76
CA PHE A 4 16.99 -20.34 13.22
C PHE A 4 16.15 -20.38 11.94
N HIS A 5 14.90 -19.91 12.02
CA HIS A 5 13.97 -20.01 10.91
C HIS A 5 14.34 -19.04 9.79
N LEU A 6 14.50 -17.75 10.11
CA LEU A 6 14.78 -16.71 9.11
C LEU A 6 16.21 -16.78 8.56
N THR A 7 17.17 -17.19 9.40
CA THR A 7 18.58 -17.33 8.98
C THR A 7 18.85 -18.59 8.16
N GLY A 8 17.87 -19.49 8.03
CA GLY A 8 18.06 -20.79 7.39
C GLY A 8 18.96 -21.76 8.15
N VAL A 9 19.51 -21.38 9.31
CA VAL A 9 20.34 -22.27 10.15
C VAL A 9 19.55 -23.51 10.56
N PHE A 10 18.26 -23.33 10.90
CA PHE A 10 17.33 -24.41 11.14
C PHE A 10 15.90 -23.95 10.78
N GLY A 11 15.68 -23.82 9.47
CA GLY A 11 14.40 -23.47 8.87
C GLY A 11 14.57 -23.02 7.41
N PRO A 12 13.48 -22.61 6.74
CA PRO A 12 13.51 -22.35 5.31
C PRO A 12 14.04 -20.95 4.93
N GLY A 13 14.09 -19.98 5.85
CA GLY A 13 14.38 -18.58 5.55
C GLY A 13 13.11 -17.74 5.42
N MET A 14 13.13 -16.73 4.55
CA MET A 14 11.95 -15.91 4.23
C MET A 14 11.90 -15.53 2.74
N TRP A 15 10.75 -15.03 2.28
CA TRP A 15 10.63 -14.53 0.91
C TRP A 15 11.46 -13.26 0.73
N VAL A 16 12.18 -13.20 -0.37
CA VAL A 16 12.99 -12.07 -0.85
C VAL A 16 12.73 -11.89 -2.34
N SER A 17 13.07 -10.73 -2.88
CA SER A 17 12.98 -10.49 -4.32
C SER A 17 13.92 -9.38 -4.76
N ASP A 18 14.10 -9.25 -6.06
CA ASP A 18 14.74 -8.08 -6.65
C ASP A 18 13.84 -6.83 -6.50
N PRO A 19 14.36 -5.61 -6.72
CA PRO A 19 13.61 -4.37 -6.56
C PRO A 19 12.33 -4.26 -7.40
N TYR A 20 12.18 -5.07 -8.45
CA TYR A 20 11.04 -5.06 -9.36
C TYR A 20 10.13 -6.28 -9.22
N GLY A 21 10.39 -7.19 -8.28
CA GLY A 21 9.50 -8.32 -7.99
C GLY A 21 9.47 -9.37 -9.10
N LEU A 22 10.58 -9.58 -9.81
CA LEU A 22 10.65 -10.49 -10.95
C LEU A 22 11.14 -11.88 -10.53
N THR A 23 12.08 -11.96 -9.60
CA THR A 23 12.81 -13.18 -9.22
C THR A 23 12.61 -13.57 -7.76
N GLY A 24 11.40 -13.45 -7.23
CA GLY A 24 11.13 -13.77 -5.84
C GLY A 24 11.27 -15.25 -5.52
N HIS A 25 11.84 -15.54 -4.36
CA HIS A 25 12.04 -16.90 -3.87
C HIS A 25 12.21 -16.88 -2.34
N ILE A 26 12.25 -18.06 -1.72
CA ILE A 26 12.58 -18.20 -0.30
C ILE A 26 14.09 -18.36 -0.19
N GLU A 27 14.74 -17.55 0.65
CA GLU A 27 16.16 -17.69 0.95
C GLU A 27 16.49 -17.51 2.44
N PRO A 28 17.58 -18.12 2.94
CA PRO A 28 18.19 -17.78 4.22
C PRO A 28 18.69 -16.33 4.25
N VAL A 29 18.29 -15.56 5.27
CA VAL A 29 18.68 -14.15 5.39
C VAL A 29 19.59 -13.92 6.60
N ALA A 30 20.76 -13.32 6.39
CA ALA A 30 21.66 -12.92 7.45
C ALA A 30 21.19 -11.62 8.15
N PRO A 31 21.42 -11.44 9.47
CA PRO A 31 21.07 -10.20 10.16
C PRO A 31 21.94 -9.03 9.71
N ALA A 32 21.30 -7.87 9.48
CA ALA A 32 21.97 -6.59 9.25
C ALA A 32 21.99 -5.79 10.56
N TRP A 33 23.18 -5.62 11.15
CA TRP A 33 23.34 -5.00 12.47
C TRP A 33 23.63 -3.50 12.43
N GLY A 34 23.99 -2.96 11.27
CA GLY A 34 24.23 -1.53 11.10
C GLY A 34 22.94 -0.74 10.96
N PRO A 35 23.03 0.58 10.69
CA PRO A 35 21.87 1.44 10.51
C PRO A 35 20.96 1.00 9.35
N GLU A 36 21.50 0.30 8.35
CA GLU A 36 20.74 -0.29 7.24
C GLU A 36 19.73 -1.34 7.69
N GLY A 37 19.86 -1.91 8.90
CA GLY A 37 18.86 -2.79 9.48
C GLY A 37 17.55 -2.09 9.86
N PHE A 38 17.53 -0.76 9.90
CA PHE A 38 16.32 0.03 10.13
C PHE A 38 15.64 0.49 8.82
N ASP A 39 16.23 0.19 7.66
CA ASP A 39 15.55 0.36 6.38
C ASP A 39 14.42 -0.67 6.27
N PRO A 40 13.15 -0.25 6.13
CA PRO A 40 12.03 -1.18 6.01
C PRO A 40 12.12 -2.12 4.80
N PHE A 41 12.92 -1.79 3.78
CA PHE A 41 13.13 -2.64 2.61
C PHE A 41 14.32 -3.61 2.77
N ASN A 42 15.07 -3.56 3.88
CA ASN A 42 16.17 -4.48 4.14
C ASN A 42 15.68 -5.73 4.91
N PRO A 43 15.68 -6.94 4.30
CA PRO A 43 15.24 -8.16 4.98
C PRO A 43 16.17 -8.55 6.14
N GLY A 44 17.47 -8.20 6.07
CA GLY A 44 18.42 -8.44 7.16
C GLY A 44 18.06 -7.69 8.45
N GLY A 45 17.38 -6.55 8.32
CA GLY A 45 16.82 -5.80 9.43
C GLY A 45 15.74 -6.57 10.19
N ILE A 46 14.89 -7.32 9.47
CA ILE A 46 13.85 -8.17 10.08
C ILE A 46 14.50 -9.29 10.90
N VAL A 47 15.56 -9.91 10.39
CA VAL A 47 16.29 -10.97 11.10
C VAL A 47 16.95 -10.42 12.36
N ALA A 48 17.68 -9.31 12.23
CA ALA A 48 18.32 -8.62 13.34
C ALA A 48 17.32 -8.21 14.43
N HIS A 49 16.16 -7.65 14.02
CA HIS A 49 15.06 -7.29 14.91
C HIS A 49 14.62 -8.47 15.76
N HIS A 50 14.33 -9.63 15.16
CA HIS A 50 13.84 -10.79 15.90
C HIS A 50 14.87 -11.39 16.87
N ILE A 51 16.16 -11.33 16.52
CA ILE A 51 17.23 -11.78 17.40
C ILE A 51 17.36 -10.83 18.59
N ALA A 52 17.52 -9.53 18.33
CA ALA A 52 17.72 -8.53 19.38
C ALA A 52 16.49 -8.40 20.29
N ALA A 53 15.29 -8.25 19.72
CA ALA A 53 14.04 -8.13 20.49
C ALA A 53 13.74 -9.42 21.27
N GLY A 54 14.10 -10.59 20.74
CA GLY A 54 14.00 -11.87 21.44
C GLY A 54 14.86 -11.92 22.70
N ILE A 55 16.12 -11.49 22.61
CA ILE A 55 17.04 -11.41 23.77
C ILE A 55 16.51 -10.41 24.80
N VAL A 56 16.08 -9.22 24.36
CA VAL A 56 15.47 -8.21 25.24
C VAL A 56 14.24 -8.77 25.94
N GLY A 57 13.38 -9.51 25.23
CA GLY A 57 12.19 -10.16 25.80
C GLY A 57 12.53 -11.18 26.88
N ILE A 58 13.59 -11.98 26.72
CA ILE A 58 14.06 -12.92 27.74
C ILE A 58 14.54 -12.17 28.99
N ILE A 59 15.39 -11.15 28.81
CA ILE A 59 15.94 -10.36 29.93
C ILE A 59 14.80 -9.64 30.68
N ALA A 60 13.90 -8.98 29.96
CA ALA A 60 12.74 -8.29 30.54
C ALA A 60 11.78 -9.27 31.23
N GLY A 61 11.58 -10.46 30.66
CA GLY A 61 10.78 -11.52 31.26
C GLY A 61 11.34 -11.99 32.60
N LEU A 62 12.65 -12.25 32.67
CA LEU A 62 13.35 -12.62 33.92
C LEU A 62 13.25 -11.50 34.96
N PHE A 63 13.41 -10.24 34.54
CA PHE A 63 13.20 -9.09 35.42
C PHE A 63 11.77 -9.07 35.99
N HIS A 64 10.74 -9.22 35.15
CA HIS A 64 9.34 -9.22 35.60
C HIS A 64 8.95 -10.44 36.45
N LEU A 65 9.68 -11.56 36.36
CA LEU A 65 9.53 -12.71 37.25
C LEU A 65 10.15 -12.47 38.63
N THR A 66 11.25 -11.73 38.69
CA THR A 66 12.09 -11.61 39.90
C THR A 66 11.84 -10.31 40.68
N VAL A 67 11.29 -9.27 40.04
CA VAL A 67 11.09 -7.95 40.64
C VAL A 67 9.59 -7.65 40.78
N ARG A 68 9.15 -7.38 42.01
CA ARG A 68 7.77 -6.96 42.29
C ARG A 68 7.52 -5.52 41.82
N PRO A 69 6.30 -5.18 41.36
CA PRO A 69 6.00 -3.81 40.97
C PRO A 69 6.17 -2.82 42.14
N PRO A 70 6.75 -1.64 41.89
CA PRO A 70 6.76 -0.55 42.86
C PRO A 70 5.35 -0.19 43.30
N GLU A 71 5.15 0.07 44.59
CA GLU A 71 3.83 0.35 45.17
C GLU A 71 3.09 1.50 44.47
N ARG A 72 3.83 2.57 44.13
CA ARG A 72 3.27 3.72 43.41
C ARG A 72 2.68 3.32 42.05
N LEU A 73 3.39 2.47 41.31
CA LEU A 73 2.91 1.97 40.01
C LEU A 73 1.75 0.98 40.18
N TYR A 74 1.83 0.09 41.18
CA TYR A 74 0.77 -0.87 41.48
C TYR A 74 -0.56 -0.17 41.75
N ARG A 75 -0.54 0.89 42.56
CA ARG A 75 -1.73 1.71 42.88
C ARG A 75 -2.18 2.55 41.70
N ALA A 76 -1.27 3.26 41.03
CA ALA A 76 -1.62 4.17 39.93
C ALA A 76 -2.23 3.43 38.74
N LEU A 77 -1.68 2.27 38.39
CA LEU A 77 -2.14 1.44 37.26
C LEU A 77 -3.18 0.39 37.68
N ARG A 78 -3.67 0.43 38.92
CA ARG A 78 -4.68 -0.52 39.43
C ARG A 78 -4.32 -1.98 39.13
N MET A 79 -3.06 -2.39 39.35
CA MET A 79 -2.53 -3.70 38.92
C MET A 79 -3.24 -4.93 39.54
N GLY A 80 -4.08 -4.75 40.56
CA GLY A 80 -4.97 -5.79 41.08
C GLY A 80 -6.26 -6.00 40.27
N ASN A 81 -6.54 -5.15 39.28
CA ASN A 81 -7.70 -5.26 38.39
C ASN A 81 -7.26 -5.78 37.02
N ILE A 82 -7.76 -6.94 36.60
CA ILE A 82 -7.43 -7.52 35.29
C ILE A 82 -7.81 -6.63 34.11
N GLU A 83 -8.82 -5.77 34.26
CA GLU A 83 -9.25 -4.85 33.19
C GLU A 83 -8.15 -3.83 32.82
N THR A 84 -7.19 -3.56 33.72
CA THR A 84 -6.03 -2.73 33.37
C THR A 84 -5.14 -3.40 32.32
N VAL A 85 -4.99 -4.72 32.41
CA VAL A 85 -4.20 -5.51 31.44
C VAL A 85 -4.95 -5.57 30.12
N LEU A 86 -6.28 -5.69 30.16
CA LEU A 86 -7.12 -5.63 28.95
C LEU A 86 -6.93 -4.28 28.25
N SER A 87 -7.05 -3.16 28.95
CA SER A 87 -6.87 -1.83 28.38
C SER A 87 -5.48 -1.63 27.77
N SER A 88 -4.40 -1.95 28.50
CA SER A 88 -3.03 -1.78 27.99
C SER A 88 -2.71 -2.73 26.84
N SER A 89 -3.25 -3.95 26.86
CA SER A 89 -3.06 -4.93 25.77
C SER A 89 -3.78 -4.50 24.50
N ILE A 90 -5.00 -3.98 24.61
CA ILE A 90 -5.71 -3.40 23.46
C ILE A 90 -4.89 -2.24 22.86
N ALA A 91 -4.23 -1.43 23.70
CA ALA A 91 -3.34 -0.38 23.23
C ALA A 91 -2.19 -0.89 22.37
N ALA A 92 -1.48 -1.91 22.86
CA ALA A 92 -0.40 -2.55 22.11
C ALA A 92 -0.91 -3.20 20.81
N VAL A 93 -2.11 -3.80 20.83
CA VAL A 93 -2.71 -4.45 19.65
C VAL A 93 -3.08 -3.44 18.58
N PHE A 94 -3.74 -2.32 18.91
CA PHE A 94 -4.07 -1.33 17.88
C PHE A 94 -2.81 -0.65 17.32
N PHE A 95 -1.78 -0.47 18.16
CA PHE A 95 -0.49 0.02 17.70
C PHE A 95 0.10 -0.92 16.64
N ALA A 96 0.17 -2.22 16.93
CA ALA A 96 0.64 -3.22 15.97
C ALA A 96 -0.22 -3.25 14.70
N ALA A 97 -1.55 -3.15 14.83
CA ALA A 97 -2.48 -3.12 13.70
C ALA A 97 -2.26 -1.90 12.78
N PHE A 98 -2.00 -0.70 13.33
CA PHE A 98 -1.64 0.46 12.52
C PHE A 98 -0.28 0.28 11.83
N VAL A 99 0.71 -0.29 12.52
CA VAL A 99 2.03 -0.55 11.92
C VAL A 99 1.90 -1.48 10.71
N VAL A 100 1.20 -2.61 10.84
CA VAL A 100 1.04 -3.56 9.72
C VAL A 100 0.14 -3.02 8.59
N ALA A 101 -0.85 -2.17 8.91
CA ALA A 101 -1.63 -1.47 7.88
C ALA A 101 -0.73 -0.52 7.07
N GLY A 102 0.13 0.25 7.75
CA GLY A 102 1.07 1.16 7.13
C GLY A 102 2.08 0.41 6.24
N THR A 103 2.77 -0.59 6.79
CA THR A 103 3.78 -1.33 6.03
C THR A 103 3.19 -2.11 4.86
N MET A 104 1.97 -2.64 4.98
CA MET A 104 1.26 -3.23 3.85
C MET A 104 0.95 -2.20 2.76
N TRP A 105 0.58 -0.97 3.12
CA TRP A 105 0.21 0.04 2.12
C TRP A 105 1.41 0.65 1.40
N TYR A 106 2.47 0.97 2.14
CA TYR A 106 3.70 1.58 1.59
C TYR A 106 4.66 0.55 0.96
N GLY A 107 4.58 -0.71 1.39
CA GLY A 107 5.53 -1.76 1.03
C GLY A 107 6.72 -1.79 1.98
N ASN A 108 7.23 -3.00 2.23
CA ASN A 108 8.44 -3.28 2.98
C ASN A 108 8.95 -4.69 2.61
N ALA A 109 10.08 -5.12 3.19
CA ALA A 109 10.65 -6.45 2.95
C ALA A 109 9.72 -7.62 3.36
N ALA A 110 8.75 -7.39 4.26
CA ALA A 110 7.78 -8.40 4.70
C ALA A 110 6.47 -8.41 3.88
N THR A 111 6.29 -7.47 2.94
CA THR A 111 5.08 -7.35 2.12
C THR A 111 5.44 -7.29 0.63
N PRO A 112 6.15 -8.31 0.12
CA PRO A 112 6.66 -8.33 -1.25
C PRO A 112 5.55 -8.25 -2.30
N VAL A 113 5.83 -7.59 -3.42
CA VAL A 113 4.85 -7.33 -4.48
C VAL A 113 4.35 -8.60 -5.18
N GLU A 114 5.16 -9.65 -5.21
CA GLU A 114 4.77 -10.94 -5.80
C GLU A 114 3.72 -11.69 -4.99
N LEU A 115 3.64 -11.43 -3.68
CA LEU A 115 2.70 -12.08 -2.79
C LEU A 115 1.44 -11.24 -2.55
N PHE A 116 1.57 -9.91 -2.54
CA PHE A 116 0.46 -9.00 -2.20
C PHE A 116 0.01 -8.08 -3.34
N GLY A 117 0.71 -8.09 -4.47
CA GLY A 117 0.55 -7.13 -5.56
C GLY A 117 1.38 -5.85 -5.37
N PRO A 118 1.53 -5.02 -6.41
CA PRO A 118 2.26 -3.76 -6.34
C PRO A 118 1.59 -2.75 -5.40
N THR A 119 2.28 -1.66 -5.09
CA THR A 119 1.73 -0.54 -4.31
C THR A 119 1.21 0.55 -5.25
N ARG A 120 0.28 1.38 -4.75
CA ARG A 120 -0.20 2.53 -5.53
C ARG A 120 0.90 3.55 -5.86
N TYR A 121 1.94 3.61 -5.03
CA TYR A 121 3.04 4.57 -5.16
C TYR A 121 3.95 4.22 -6.33
N GLN A 122 4.05 2.93 -6.68
CA GLN A 122 4.78 2.49 -7.86
C GLN A 122 4.10 2.98 -9.15
N TRP A 123 2.76 3.02 -9.19
CA TRP A 123 2.02 3.65 -10.30
C TRP A 123 2.17 5.17 -10.28
N ASP A 124 1.95 5.80 -9.12
CA ASP A 124 2.01 7.27 -8.97
C ASP A 124 3.37 7.85 -9.40
N ALA A 125 4.47 7.12 -9.16
CA ALA A 125 5.82 7.51 -9.54
C ALA A 125 6.26 7.00 -10.93
N GLY A 126 5.46 6.18 -11.62
CA GLY A 126 5.88 5.51 -12.86
C GLY A 126 7.08 4.58 -12.67
N TYR A 127 7.17 3.90 -11.51
CA TYR A 127 8.32 3.09 -11.10
C TYR A 127 8.68 2.00 -12.13
N TYR A 128 7.68 1.21 -12.54
CA TYR A 128 7.88 0.14 -13.52
C TYR A 128 8.09 0.70 -14.93
N GLN A 129 7.33 1.73 -15.32
CA GLN A 129 7.52 2.43 -16.58
C GLN A 129 8.97 2.94 -16.77
N GLN A 130 9.56 3.54 -15.73
CA GLN A 130 10.93 4.04 -15.77
C GLN A 130 11.95 2.91 -15.97
N GLU A 131 11.79 1.78 -15.28
CA GLU A 131 12.68 0.63 -15.45
C GLU A 131 12.53 -0.02 -16.83
N ILE A 132 11.31 -0.15 -17.34
CA ILE A 132 11.03 -0.63 -18.69
C ILE A 132 11.76 0.26 -19.70
N ASN A 133 11.55 1.58 -19.63
CA ASN A 133 12.21 2.53 -20.49
C ASN A 133 13.74 2.43 -20.38
N ARG A 134 14.29 2.33 -19.16
CA ARG A 134 15.73 2.18 -18.96
C ARG A 134 16.29 0.94 -19.66
N ARG A 135 15.61 -0.21 -19.57
CA ARG A 135 16.01 -1.45 -20.25
C ARG A 135 15.92 -1.34 -21.76
N VAL A 136 14.81 -0.81 -22.28
CA VAL A 136 14.63 -0.61 -23.73
C VAL A 136 15.73 0.31 -24.28
N GLN A 137 15.99 1.45 -23.63
CA GLN A 137 17.01 2.39 -24.08
C GLN A 137 18.42 1.80 -24.03
N ALA A 138 18.74 0.99 -23.02
CA ALA A 138 20.01 0.27 -22.96
C ALA A 138 20.16 -0.71 -24.13
N ASN A 139 19.13 -1.52 -24.40
CA ASN A 139 19.16 -2.47 -25.52
C ASN A 139 19.29 -1.77 -26.88
N VAL A 140 18.58 -0.66 -27.09
CA VAL A 140 18.69 0.14 -28.32
C VAL A 140 20.09 0.76 -28.44
N ALA A 141 20.67 1.25 -27.34
CA ALA A 141 22.04 1.77 -27.34
C ALA A 141 23.09 0.69 -27.68
N ASP A 142 22.82 -0.56 -27.31
CA ASP A 142 23.64 -1.73 -27.65
C ASP A 142 23.38 -2.23 -29.10
N GLY A 143 22.54 -1.53 -29.87
CA GLY A 143 22.30 -1.79 -31.29
C GLY A 143 21.11 -2.69 -31.59
N ALA A 144 20.30 -3.05 -30.59
CA ALA A 144 19.07 -3.80 -30.82
C ALA A 144 18.06 -2.97 -31.62
N SER A 145 17.26 -3.63 -32.47
CA SER A 145 16.09 -2.98 -33.07
C SER A 145 15.05 -2.65 -31.99
N LEU A 146 14.12 -1.74 -32.29
CA LEU A 146 13.07 -1.39 -31.34
C LEU A 146 12.18 -2.62 -31.00
N SER A 147 11.89 -3.48 -31.98
CA SER A 147 11.19 -4.76 -31.74
C SER A 147 11.96 -5.66 -30.80
N ASP A 148 13.26 -5.85 -31.03
CA ASP A 148 14.08 -6.73 -30.18
C ASP A 148 14.20 -6.16 -28.76
N ALA A 149 14.37 -4.85 -28.63
CA ALA A 149 14.49 -4.17 -27.35
C ALA A 149 13.23 -4.30 -26.49
N TRP A 150 12.04 -4.15 -27.10
CA TRP A 150 10.76 -4.35 -26.41
C TRP A 150 10.43 -5.83 -26.18
N SER A 151 10.81 -6.71 -27.11
CA SER A 151 10.64 -8.16 -26.95
C SER A 151 11.48 -8.74 -25.82
N ALA A 152 12.58 -8.08 -25.45
CA ALA A 152 13.41 -8.44 -24.30
C ALA A 152 12.79 -8.04 -22.94
N ILE A 153 11.71 -7.26 -22.91
CA ILE A 153 11.04 -6.87 -21.66
C ILE A 153 10.22 -8.06 -21.13
N PRO A 154 10.45 -8.50 -19.87
CA PRO A 154 9.65 -9.58 -19.30
C PRO A 154 8.18 -9.16 -19.17
N GLU A 155 7.25 -10.04 -19.59
CA GLU A 155 5.81 -9.78 -19.47
C GLU A 155 5.39 -9.50 -18.03
N LYS A 156 6.02 -10.14 -17.04
CA LYS A 156 5.78 -9.89 -15.62
C LYS A 156 6.09 -8.43 -15.24
N LEU A 157 7.14 -7.84 -15.81
CA LEU A 157 7.50 -6.43 -15.59
C LEU A 157 6.49 -5.50 -16.26
N ALA A 158 6.12 -5.77 -17.52
CA ALA A 158 5.09 -5.03 -18.23
C ALA A 158 3.74 -5.09 -17.50
N PHE A 159 3.39 -6.25 -16.93
CA PHE A 159 2.13 -6.43 -16.21
C PHE A 159 2.10 -5.63 -14.90
N TYR A 160 3.23 -5.43 -14.23
CA TYR A 160 3.27 -4.50 -13.09
C TYR A 160 3.02 -3.04 -13.50
N ASP A 161 3.31 -2.66 -14.75
CA ASP A 161 3.05 -1.34 -15.31
C ASP A 161 1.63 -1.17 -15.90
N TYR A 162 0.65 -1.83 -15.28
CA TYR A 162 -0.77 -1.77 -15.63
C TYR A 162 -1.61 -1.36 -14.41
N ILE A 163 -2.46 -0.34 -14.57
CA ILE A 163 -3.23 0.25 -13.46
C ILE A 163 -4.27 -0.71 -12.85
N GLY A 164 -4.70 -1.75 -13.58
CA GLY A 164 -5.60 -2.76 -13.01
C GLY A 164 -4.94 -3.54 -11.86
N ASN A 165 -3.60 -3.56 -11.81
CA ASN A 165 -2.86 -4.14 -10.71
C ASN A 165 -2.66 -3.21 -9.50
N ASN A 166 -3.07 -1.94 -9.63
CA ASN A 166 -2.92 -0.96 -8.57
C ASN A 166 -4.01 -1.13 -7.48
N PRO A 167 -3.64 -1.32 -6.21
CA PRO A 167 -4.60 -1.55 -5.12
C PRO A 167 -5.52 -0.34 -4.85
N ALA A 168 -5.23 0.84 -5.39
CA ALA A 168 -6.06 2.04 -5.27
C ALA A 168 -7.21 2.13 -6.30
N LYS A 169 -7.44 1.10 -7.14
CA LYS A 169 -8.53 1.07 -8.14
C LYS A 169 -9.72 0.17 -7.78
N GLY A 170 -9.82 -0.27 -6.53
CA GLY A 170 -10.92 -1.12 -6.06
C GLY A 170 -12.23 -0.39 -5.76
N GLY A 171 -13.13 -1.10 -5.06
CA GLY A 171 -14.35 -0.53 -4.49
C GLY A 171 -14.87 -1.43 -3.36
N LEU A 172 -15.44 -0.83 -2.31
CA LEU A 172 -15.81 -1.54 -1.08
C LEU A 172 -16.75 -2.73 -1.31
N PHE A 173 -17.69 -2.59 -2.25
CA PHE A 173 -18.66 -3.64 -2.58
C PHE A 173 -18.30 -4.42 -3.86
N ARG A 174 -17.13 -4.17 -4.45
CA ARG A 174 -16.62 -4.94 -5.59
C ARG A 174 -15.86 -6.15 -5.05
N THR A 175 -16.59 -7.18 -4.66
CA THR A 175 -16.06 -8.37 -4.00
C THR A 175 -15.38 -9.34 -4.97
N GLY A 176 -14.54 -10.23 -4.43
CA GLY A 176 -13.88 -11.28 -5.19
C GLY A 176 -12.48 -10.90 -5.69
N PRO A 177 -11.86 -11.79 -6.47
CA PRO A 177 -10.49 -11.61 -6.94
C PRO A 177 -10.41 -10.54 -8.04
N MET A 178 -9.21 -9.98 -8.25
CA MET A 178 -8.97 -8.97 -9.29
C MET A 178 -9.43 -9.43 -10.67
N VAL A 179 -9.15 -10.68 -11.02
CA VAL A 179 -9.55 -11.33 -12.29
C VAL A 179 -11.07 -11.38 -12.53
N LYS A 180 -11.92 -11.13 -11.53
CA LYS A 180 -13.37 -10.99 -11.70
C LYS A 180 -13.75 -9.62 -12.30
N GLY A 181 -12.83 -8.67 -12.29
CA GLY A 181 -12.95 -7.36 -12.90
C GLY A 181 -12.53 -7.37 -14.36
N ASP A 182 -11.25 -7.11 -14.60
CA ASP A 182 -10.66 -7.01 -15.94
C ASP A 182 -10.57 -8.36 -16.68
N GLY A 183 -10.38 -9.46 -15.96
CA GLY A 183 -10.34 -10.82 -16.50
C GLY A 183 -9.06 -11.56 -16.12
N ILE A 184 -8.90 -12.78 -16.61
CA ILE A 184 -7.63 -13.52 -16.47
C ILE A 184 -6.70 -13.02 -17.57
N ALA A 185 -5.63 -12.31 -17.20
CA ALA A 185 -4.61 -11.85 -18.15
C ALA A 185 -4.02 -13.05 -18.91
N GLN A 186 -3.94 -12.94 -20.23
CA GLN A 186 -3.44 -13.98 -21.13
C GLN A 186 -2.05 -13.63 -21.66
N ASP A 187 -1.99 -12.61 -22.52
CA ASP A 187 -0.79 -12.21 -23.25
C ASP A 187 -0.60 -10.69 -23.17
N TRP A 188 0.65 -10.24 -23.21
CA TRP A 188 0.98 -8.84 -23.43
C TRP A 188 0.76 -8.48 -24.91
N ASP A 189 -0.03 -7.43 -25.18
CA ASP A 189 -0.33 -7.00 -26.56
C ASP A 189 0.93 -6.45 -27.26
N GLY A 190 1.92 -5.97 -26.48
CA GLY A 190 3.08 -5.22 -26.95
C GLY A 190 2.98 -3.73 -26.60
N HIS A 191 4.13 -3.05 -26.59
CA HIS A 191 4.19 -1.63 -26.29
C HIS A 191 3.67 -0.79 -27.47
N ALA A 192 2.71 0.09 -27.18
CA ALA A 192 2.05 0.93 -28.18
C ALA A 192 2.74 2.28 -28.36
N VAL A 193 3.37 2.48 -29.52
CA VAL A 193 3.97 3.76 -29.93
C VAL A 193 3.02 4.48 -30.87
N PHE A 194 2.56 5.66 -30.48
CA PHE A 194 1.66 6.48 -31.29
C PHE A 194 2.44 7.53 -32.07
N LYS A 195 2.05 7.78 -33.32
CA LYS A 195 2.62 8.86 -34.15
C LYS A 195 1.56 9.69 -34.84
N ASP A 196 1.76 11.00 -34.92
CA ASP A 196 0.93 11.90 -35.75
C ASP A 196 1.28 11.80 -37.25
N ALA A 197 0.55 12.54 -38.09
CA ALA A 197 0.79 12.60 -39.53
C ALA A 197 2.20 13.14 -39.90
N ASP A 198 2.82 13.92 -39.03
CA ASP A 198 4.18 14.45 -39.21
C ASP A 198 5.26 13.48 -38.71
N GLY A 199 4.86 12.31 -38.18
CA GLY A 199 5.75 11.28 -37.67
C GLY A 199 6.27 11.54 -36.25
N ARG A 200 5.74 12.54 -35.54
CA ARG A 200 6.12 12.81 -34.14
C ARG A 200 5.56 11.74 -33.23
N GLU A 201 6.38 11.25 -32.32
CA GLU A 201 5.93 10.31 -31.29
C GLU A 201 5.05 11.00 -30.26
N LEU A 202 3.93 10.36 -29.93
CA LEU A 202 2.93 10.86 -29.00
C LEU A 202 2.79 9.92 -27.80
N THR A 203 2.68 10.50 -26.62
CA THR A 203 2.45 9.79 -25.36
C THR A 203 1.01 9.97 -24.92
N VAL A 204 0.34 8.86 -24.59
CA VAL A 204 -1.00 8.91 -23.98
C VAL A 204 -0.88 9.32 -22.51
N ARG A 205 -1.64 10.33 -22.09
CA ARG A 205 -1.71 10.70 -20.67
C ARG A 205 -2.37 9.58 -19.85
N ARG A 206 -1.59 8.93 -18.97
CA ARG A 206 -2.08 7.86 -18.09
C ARG A 206 -3.12 8.33 -17.08
N MET A 207 -4.02 7.43 -16.68
CA MET A 207 -5.05 7.67 -15.67
C MET A 207 -4.43 7.80 -14.26
N PRO A 208 -4.65 8.91 -13.54
CA PRO A 208 -4.29 9.01 -12.12
C PRO A 208 -5.25 8.21 -11.24
N ASN A 209 -4.78 7.79 -10.06
CA ASN A 209 -5.55 6.94 -9.12
C ASN A 209 -6.95 7.46 -8.77
N PHE A 210 -7.10 8.78 -8.62
CA PHE A 210 -8.36 9.40 -8.21
C PHE A 210 -9.51 9.25 -9.22
N PHE A 211 -9.21 9.00 -10.49
CA PHE A 211 -10.20 9.05 -11.56
C PHE A 211 -10.79 7.67 -11.84
N GLU A 212 -12.13 7.55 -11.81
CA GLU A 212 -12.83 6.37 -12.30
C GLU A 212 -12.92 6.36 -13.84
N THR A 213 -13.12 7.53 -14.43
CA THR A 213 -13.06 7.76 -15.88
C THR A 213 -12.09 8.91 -16.15
N PHE A 214 -11.37 8.84 -17.26
CA PHE A 214 -10.38 9.85 -17.61
C PHE A 214 -10.32 9.99 -19.15
N PRO A 215 -10.15 11.21 -19.70
CA PRO A 215 -10.16 11.43 -21.14
C PRO A 215 -8.89 10.86 -21.79
N VAL A 216 -8.99 10.57 -23.10
CA VAL A 216 -7.84 10.18 -23.92
C VAL A 216 -7.25 11.43 -24.54
N ILE A 217 -6.03 11.76 -24.11
CA ILE A 217 -5.25 12.91 -24.58
C ILE A 217 -3.84 12.41 -24.89
N LEU A 218 -3.34 12.79 -26.05
CA LEU A 218 -1.99 12.48 -26.53
C LEU A 218 -1.18 13.77 -26.60
N VAL A 219 0.01 13.73 -26.02
CA VAL A 219 0.97 14.84 -25.98
C VAL A 219 2.27 14.46 -26.66
N ASP A 220 2.98 15.43 -27.22
CA ASP A 220 4.36 15.23 -27.67
C ASP A 220 5.36 15.26 -26.50
N SER A 221 6.66 15.19 -26.83
CA SER A 221 7.76 15.23 -25.85
C SER A 221 7.81 16.51 -25.01
N ASP A 222 7.25 17.61 -25.52
CA ASP A 222 7.21 18.91 -24.84
C ASP A 222 5.93 19.08 -23.99
N GLY A 223 5.07 18.06 -23.96
CA GLY A 223 3.80 18.08 -23.24
C GLY A 223 2.69 18.85 -23.96
N ILE A 224 2.88 19.20 -25.24
CA ILE A 224 1.88 19.90 -26.05
C ILE A 224 0.86 18.90 -26.56
N VAL A 225 -0.43 19.23 -26.43
CA VAL A 225 -1.52 18.38 -26.93
C VAL A 225 -1.49 18.33 -28.46
N ARG A 226 -1.45 17.10 -29.00
CA ARG A 226 -1.43 16.83 -30.45
C ARG A 226 -2.64 16.05 -30.94
N ALA A 227 -3.22 15.19 -30.10
CA ALA A 227 -4.43 14.47 -30.44
C ALA A 227 -5.31 14.17 -29.21
N ASP A 228 -6.61 14.03 -29.42
CA ASP A 228 -7.58 13.63 -28.40
C ASP A 228 -8.74 12.80 -28.98
N ILE A 229 -9.54 12.21 -28.09
CA ILE A 229 -10.86 11.69 -28.44
C ILE A 229 -11.89 12.75 -27.99
N PRO A 230 -12.43 13.57 -28.90
CA PRO A 230 -13.27 14.70 -28.52
C PRO A 230 -14.63 14.22 -28.05
N PHE A 231 -15.15 14.85 -26.99
CA PHE A 231 -16.52 14.61 -26.52
C PHE A 231 -17.55 15.20 -27.50
N ARG A 232 -17.45 16.51 -27.80
CA ARG A 232 -18.24 17.17 -28.85
C ARG A 232 -17.42 17.24 -30.14
N ARG A 233 -18.02 16.80 -31.25
CA ARG A 233 -17.32 16.74 -32.55
C ARG A 233 -17.40 18.03 -33.38
N ALA A 234 -18.34 18.94 -33.06
CA ALA A 234 -18.66 20.10 -33.89
C ALA A 234 -17.47 21.06 -34.12
N GLU A 235 -16.59 21.19 -33.14
CA GLU A 235 -15.41 22.06 -33.19
C GLU A 235 -14.12 21.28 -32.88
N SER A 236 -14.13 19.97 -33.18
CA SER A 236 -12.95 19.13 -33.01
C SER A 236 -11.79 19.65 -33.87
N LYS A 237 -10.61 19.79 -33.26
CA LYS A 237 -9.36 20.16 -33.93
C LYS A 237 -8.27 19.12 -33.80
N TYR A 238 -8.40 18.22 -32.83
CA TYR A 238 -7.37 17.26 -32.43
C TYR A 238 -7.84 15.81 -32.56
N SER A 239 -8.92 15.53 -33.32
CA SER A 239 -9.34 14.14 -33.47
C SER A 239 -8.27 13.31 -34.16
N PHE A 240 -8.23 12.01 -33.86
CA PHE A 240 -7.24 11.11 -34.45
C PHE A 240 -7.34 11.07 -35.98
N GLU A 241 -8.55 11.25 -36.52
CA GLU A 241 -8.79 11.39 -37.97
C GLU A 241 -8.12 12.64 -38.55
N GLN A 242 -8.22 13.77 -37.85
CA GLN A 242 -7.64 15.05 -38.29
C GLN A 242 -6.12 15.08 -38.12
N ALA A 243 -5.62 14.53 -37.01
CA ALA A 243 -4.20 14.48 -36.69
C ALA A 243 -3.45 13.32 -37.38
N GLY A 244 -4.17 12.43 -38.07
CA GLY A 244 -3.59 11.28 -38.78
C GLY A 244 -2.86 10.29 -37.85
N VAL A 245 -3.39 10.07 -36.64
CA VAL A 245 -2.70 9.27 -35.63
C VAL A 245 -2.63 7.80 -36.04
N THR A 246 -1.45 7.22 -35.94
CA THR A 246 -1.19 5.79 -36.14
C THR A 246 -0.63 5.17 -34.85
N VAL A 247 -0.72 3.84 -34.73
CA VAL A 247 -0.10 3.10 -33.62
C VAL A 247 0.71 1.94 -34.17
N SER A 248 1.94 1.80 -33.70
CA SER A 248 2.84 0.66 -33.96
C SER A 248 3.09 -0.08 -32.65
N LEU A 249 3.05 -1.41 -32.70
CA LEU A 249 3.22 -2.27 -31.55
C LEU A 249 4.62 -2.92 -31.61
N PHE A 250 5.34 -2.91 -30.49
CA PHE A 250 6.66 -3.51 -30.37
C PHE A 250 6.71 -4.47 -29.17
N GLY A 251 7.28 -5.65 -29.38
CA GLY A 251 7.21 -6.76 -28.42
C GLY A 251 5.80 -7.35 -28.29
N GLY A 252 5.68 -8.39 -27.47
CA GLY A 252 4.42 -9.06 -27.21
C GLY A 252 3.78 -9.67 -28.46
N LYS A 253 2.47 -9.91 -28.38
CA LYS A 253 1.69 -10.63 -29.41
C LYS A 253 1.58 -9.89 -30.74
N LEU A 254 1.58 -8.55 -30.71
CA LEU A 254 1.33 -7.72 -31.90
C LEU A 254 2.61 -7.07 -32.44
N ASP A 255 3.79 -7.61 -32.10
CA ASP A 255 5.08 -7.08 -32.54
C ASP A 255 5.14 -6.83 -34.06
N GLY A 256 5.66 -5.66 -34.43
CA GLY A 256 5.82 -5.22 -35.82
C GLY A 256 4.53 -4.78 -36.51
N GLN A 257 3.36 -4.93 -35.87
CA GLN A 257 2.08 -4.51 -36.48
C GLN A 257 1.88 -3.00 -36.36
N THR A 258 1.34 -2.39 -37.41
CA THR A 258 0.98 -0.97 -37.45
C THR A 258 -0.46 -0.80 -37.90
N PHE A 259 -1.24 -0.05 -37.13
CA PHE A 259 -2.64 0.23 -37.42
C PHE A 259 -2.84 1.71 -37.75
N LYS A 260 -3.62 1.95 -38.81
CA LYS A 260 -3.99 3.29 -39.29
C LYS A 260 -5.49 3.58 -39.21
N ASP A 261 -6.31 2.54 -39.05
CA ASP A 261 -7.76 2.70 -38.88
C ASP A 261 -8.05 3.45 -37.57
N PRO A 262 -8.65 4.66 -37.60
CA PRO A 262 -8.89 5.46 -36.41
C PRO A 262 -9.68 4.73 -35.34
N ALA A 263 -10.58 3.82 -35.70
CA ALA A 263 -11.36 3.05 -34.71
C ALA A 263 -10.45 2.12 -33.88
N VAL A 264 -9.51 1.43 -34.53
CA VAL A 264 -8.52 0.55 -33.89
C VAL A 264 -7.50 1.36 -33.09
N VAL A 265 -6.97 2.45 -33.66
CA VAL A 265 -5.98 3.32 -32.97
C VAL A 265 -6.57 3.89 -31.67
N LYS A 266 -7.83 4.36 -31.71
CA LYS A 266 -8.54 4.85 -30.51
C LYS A 266 -8.74 3.76 -29.45
N ARG A 267 -8.88 2.49 -29.86
CA ARG A 267 -8.99 1.36 -28.92
C ARG A 267 -7.69 1.15 -28.17
N PHE A 268 -6.55 1.17 -28.87
CA PHE A 268 -5.24 1.08 -28.23
C PHE A 268 -4.94 2.29 -27.34
N ALA A 269 -5.29 3.51 -27.77
CA ALA A 269 -5.10 4.70 -26.93
C ALA A 269 -5.90 4.64 -25.62
N ARG A 270 -7.14 4.13 -25.64
CA ARG A 270 -7.93 3.87 -24.42
C ARG A 270 -7.27 2.83 -23.51
N LYS A 271 -6.63 1.80 -24.06
CA LYS A 271 -5.86 0.82 -23.26
C LYS A 271 -4.59 1.44 -22.69
N ALA A 272 -3.81 2.17 -23.50
CA ALA A 272 -2.55 2.79 -23.11
C ALA A 272 -2.70 3.83 -21.98
N GLN A 273 -3.88 4.42 -21.85
CA GLN A 273 -4.24 5.25 -20.69
C GLN A 273 -4.15 4.49 -19.36
N LEU A 274 -4.31 3.16 -19.39
CA LEU A 274 -4.25 2.27 -18.24
C LEU A 274 -2.84 1.70 -18.01
N GLY A 275 -1.84 2.09 -18.82
CA GLY A 275 -0.49 1.52 -18.78
C GLY A 275 -0.25 0.55 -19.93
N GLU A 276 0.55 -0.48 -19.68
CA GLU A 276 0.79 -1.56 -20.66
C GLU A 276 -0.49 -2.33 -20.98
N ALA A 277 -0.64 -2.73 -22.25
CA ALA A 277 -1.86 -3.33 -22.77
C ALA A 277 -1.79 -4.86 -22.75
N PHE A 278 -2.84 -5.50 -22.24
CA PHE A 278 -2.96 -6.96 -22.17
C PHE A 278 -4.27 -7.44 -22.79
N GLU A 279 -4.25 -8.71 -23.19
CA GLU A 279 -5.45 -9.49 -23.49
C GLU A 279 -5.96 -10.18 -22.21
N PHE A 280 -7.28 -10.23 -22.05
CA PHE A 280 -7.92 -10.80 -20.88
C PHE A 280 -9.04 -11.74 -21.29
N ASP A 281 -9.05 -12.93 -20.69
CA ASP A 281 -10.21 -13.82 -20.71
C ASP A 281 -11.22 -13.36 -19.65
N ARG A 282 -12.38 -12.91 -20.12
CA ARG A 282 -13.49 -12.46 -19.29
C ARG A 282 -14.62 -13.49 -19.19
N GLU A 283 -14.60 -14.52 -20.03
CA GLU A 283 -15.69 -15.48 -20.11
C GLU A 283 -15.59 -16.51 -18.98
N THR A 284 -14.39 -17.02 -18.70
CA THR A 284 -14.17 -18.08 -17.69
C THR A 284 -14.76 -17.73 -16.33
N LEU A 285 -14.67 -16.46 -15.92
CA LEU A 285 -15.18 -15.99 -14.63
C LEU A 285 -16.42 -15.12 -14.74
N GLY A 286 -16.94 -14.86 -15.95
CA GLY A 286 -17.98 -13.85 -16.19
C GLY A 286 -17.58 -12.48 -15.66
N SER A 287 -16.38 -12.00 -16.04
CA SER A 287 -15.75 -10.80 -15.49
C SER A 287 -16.41 -9.52 -15.99
N ASP A 288 -16.76 -8.63 -15.07
CA ASP A 288 -17.65 -7.49 -15.31
C ASP A 288 -16.97 -6.25 -15.91
N GLY A 289 -15.65 -6.24 -15.99
CA GLY A 289 -14.85 -5.14 -16.54
C GLY A 289 -14.62 -4.01 -15.56
N VAL A 290 -14.87 -4.23 -14.26
CA VAL A 290 -14.73 -3.22 -13.21
C VAL A 290 -13.63 -3.61 -12.23
N PHE A 291 -12.66 -2.72 -12.04
CA PHE A 291 -11.50 -2.97 -11.20
C PHE A 291 -11.85 -3.29 -9.73
N ARG A 292 -11.04 -4.18 -9.16
CA ARG A 292 -11.06 -4.62 -7.77
C ARG A 292 -9.67 -4.40 -7.16
N THR A 293 -9.61 -4.29 -5.84
CA THR A 293 -8.32 -4.18 -5.13
C THR A 293 -7.68 -5.56 -4.94
N SER A 294 -6.36 -5.56 -4.76
CA SER A 294 -5.58 -6.74 -4.38
C SER A 294 -5.70 -7.05 -2.87
N PRO A 295 -5.14 -8.20 -2.41
CA PRO A 295 -5.01 -8.51 -0.99
C PRO A 295 -4.32 -7.41 -0.19
N ARG A 296 -3.37 -6.67 -0.79
CA ARG A 296 -2.71 -5.51 -0.15
C ARG A 296 -3.74 -4.47 0.32
N GLY A 297 -4.69 -4.11 -0.55
CA GLY A 297 -5.72 -3.13 -0.21
C GLY A 297 -6.73 -3.66 0.81
N TRP A 298 -7.18 -4.91 0.65
CA TRP A 298 -8.10 -5.53 1.63
C TRP A 298 -7.49 -5.67 3.02
N PHE A 299 -6.22 -6.12 3.09
CA PHE A 299 -5.49 -6.23 4.35
C PHE A 299 -5.34 -4.87 5.03
N THR A 300 -4.92 -3.85 4.26
CA THR A 300 -4.74 -2.48 4.76
C THR A 300 -6.05 -1.93 5.31
N PHE A 301 -7.15 -2.05 4.55
CA PHE A 301 -8.47 -1.58 4.96
C PHE A 301 -8.94 -2.25 6.26
N GLY A 302 -8.90 -3.58 6.32
CA GLY A 302 -9.33 -4.32 7.51
C GLY A 302 -8.54 -3.94 8.76
N HIS A 303 -7.21 -3.91 8.69
CA HIS A 303 -6.36 -3.60 9.84
C HIS A 303 -6.49 -2.14 10.29
N ALA A 304 -6.59 -1.19 9.36
CA ALA A 304 -6.80 0.22 9.70
C ALA A 304 -8.14 0.45 10.42
N CYS A 305 -9.22 -0.17 9.92
CA CYS A 305 -10.53 -0.09 10.56
C CYS A 305 -10.53 -0.75 11.94
N PHE A 306 -9.98 -1.96 12.08
CA PHE A 306 -9.91 -2.62 13.37
C PHE A 306 -9.01 -1.88 14.37
N ALA A 307 -7.88 -1.33 13.94
CA ALA A 307 -7.02 -0.52 14.80
C ALA A 307 -7.81 0.67 15.41
N LEU A 308 -8.59 1.37 14.59
CA LEU A 308 -9.41 2.49 15.06
C LEU A 308 -10.51 2.06 16.04
N LEU A 309 -11.14 0.90 15.82
CA LEU A 309 -12.12 0.34 16.75
C LEU A 309 -11.47 -0.10 18.08
N PHE A 310 -10.29 -0.71 18.01
CA PHE A 310 -9.55 -1.11 19.19
C PHE A 310 -9.07 0.10 20.00
N PHE A 311 -8.73 1.22 19.36
CA PHE A 311 -8.46 2.48 20.07
C PHE A 311 -9.63 2.88 20.98
N PHE A 312 -10.87 2.81 20.47
CA PHE A 312 -12.04 3.07 21.31
C PHE A 312 -12.16 2.06 22.48
N GLY A 313 -11.93 0.77 22.21
CA GLY A 313 -11.90 -0.27 23.24
C GLY A 313 -10.87 0.00 24.34
N HIS A 314 -9.69 0.51 23.98
CA HIS A 314 -8.65 0.89 24.93
C HIS A 314 -9.13 2.03 25.85
N ILE A 315 -9.69 3.10 25.28
CA ILE A 315 -10.21 4.26 26.03
C ILE A 315 -11.34 3.83 26.96
N TRP A 316 -12.25 2.99 26.47
CA TRP A 316 -13.36 2.44 27.24
C TRP A 316 -12.87 1.64 28.46
N HIS A 317 -12.05 0.61 28.25
CA HIS A 317 -11.55 -0.24 29.33
C HIS A 317 -10.57 0.48 30.27
N GLY A 318 -9.81 1.46 29.74
CA GLY A 318 -8.94 2.31 30.56
C GLY A 318 -9.75 3.18 31.52
N SER A 319 -10.82 3.81 31.00
CA SER A 319 -11.75 4.60 31.81
C SER A 319 -12.41 3.74 32.89
N ARG A 320 -12.94 2.56 32.53
CA ARG A 320 -13.55 1.62 33.48
C ARG A 320 -12.58 1.14 34.56
N THR A 321 -11.31 0.97 34.21
CA THR A 321 -10.28 0.56 35.16
C THR A 321 -10.00 1.65 36.20
N LEU A 322 -9.85 2.90 35.74
CA LEU A 322 -9.46 4.02 36.60
C LEU A 322 -10.62 4.55 37.44
N PHE A 323 -11.82 4.63 36.86
CA PHE A 323 -13.05 5.15 37.45
C PHE A 323 -14.00 4.04 37.91
N ARG A 324 -13.45 2.89 38.35
CA ARG A 324 -14.23 1.74 38.80
C ARG A 324 -15.12 2.07 40.01
N ASP A 325 -14.62 2.92 40.89
CA ASP A 325 -15.28 3.40 42.10
C ASP A 325 -16.56 4.18 41.85
N VAL A 326 -16.63 4.90 40.72
CA VAL A 326 -17.80 5.72 40.33
C VAL A 326 -18.58 5.14 39.14
N PHE A 327 -18.30 3.88 38.75
CA PHE A 327 -18.91 3.28 37.56
C PHE A 327 -20.44 3.15 37.66
N ALA A 328 -20.98 2.96 38.87
CA ALA A 328 -22.42 2.85 39.13
C ALA A 328 -23.09 4.19 39.50
N GLY A 329 -22.35 5.30 39.44
CA GLY A 329 -22.79 6.61 39.89
C GLY A 329 -21.75 7.26 40.82
N ILE A 330 -21.85 8.58 40.99
CA ILE A 330 -21.05 9.32 41.97
C ILE A 330 -21.56 9.09 43.40
N ASP A 331 -20.75 9.44 44.38
CA ASP A 331 -21.14 9.44 45.79
C ASP A 331 -22.40 10.32 45.99
N PRO A 332 -23.53 9.75 46.48
CA PRO A 332 -24.74 10.53 46.71
C PRO A 332 -24.55 11.62 47.79
N ASP A 333 -23.55 11.48 48.64
CA ASP A 333 -23.21 12.43 49.70
C ASP A 333 -22.02 13.34 49.31
N LEU A 334 -21.72 13.46 48.01
CA LEU A 334 -20.64 14.32 47.53
C LEU A 334 -20.90 15.79 47.88
N SER A 335 -20.17 16.29 48.89
CA SER A 335 -20.23 17.68 49.35
C SER A 335 -19.98 18.69 48.21
N GLU A 336 -20.83 19.73 48.16
CA GLU A 336 -20.73 20.86 47.23
C GLU A 336 -19.36 21.56 47.33
N GLU A 337 -18.77 21.62 48.53
CA GLU A 337 -17.44 22.22 48.75
C GLU A 337 -16.36 21.60 47.84
N GLN A 338 -16.49 20.32 47.47
CA GLN A 338 -15.49 19.63 46.64
C GLN A 338 -15.55 20.02 45.16
N VAL A 339 -16.66 20.60 44.70
CA VAL A 339 -16.87 21.02 43.31
C VAL A 339 -16.96 22.53 43.16
N GLU A 340 -17.24 23.27 44.24
CA GLU A 340 -17.24 24.73 44.25
C GLU A 340 -15.83 25.33 44.16
N TRP A 341 -15.73 26.43 43.41
CA TRP A 341 -14.46 27.13 43.23
C TRP A 341 -13.97 27.74 44.54
N GLY A 342 -12.69 27.58 44.82
CA GLY A 342 -12.00 28.31 45.89
C GLY A 342 -12.09 27.69 47.29
N TYR A 343 -12.86 26.62 47.52
CA TYR A 343 -12.92 25.95 48.84
C TYR A 343 -11.62 25.25 49.22
N PHE A 344 -10.96 24.63 48.24
CA PHE A 344 -9.70 23.93 48.42
C PHE A 344 -8.59 24.62 47.60
N GLN A 345 -7.36 24.63 48.12
CA GLN A 345 -6.19 25.11 47.38
C GLN A 345 -5.83 24.16 46.22
N LYS A 346 -6.20 22.89 46.31
CA LYS A 346 -6.01 21.87 45.29
C LYS A 346 -7.31 21.09 45.05
N LEU A 347 -7.76 21.03 43.80
CA LEU A 347 -8.98 20.30 43.41
C LEU A 347 -8.90 18.81 43.81
N GLY A 348 -9.99 18.29 44.38
CA GLY A 348 -10.09 16.89 44.81
C GLY A 348 -9.30 16.52 46.06
N ASP A 349 -8.74 17.49 46.80
CA ASP A 349 -7.90 17.24 47.98
C ASP A 349 -8.43 17.95 49.24
N LYS A 350 -9.18 17.21 50.05
CA LYS A 350 -9.79 17.69 51.30
C LYS A 350 -8.78 18.20 52.32
N THR A 351 -7.51 17.81 52.23
CA THR A 351 -6.46 18.25 53.16
C THR A 351 -6.01 19.69 52.92
N THR A 352 -6.44 20.28 51.80
CA THR A 352 -6.00 21.62 51.35
C THR A 352 -7.08 22.69 51.49
N ARG A 353 -8.03 22.52 52.43
CA ARG A 353 -9.11 23.49 52.65
C ARG A 353 -8.55 24.88 52.96
N ARG A 354 -9.05 25.91 52.29
CA ARG A 354 -8.66 27.30 52.58
C ARG A 354 -9.12 27.69 53.98
N LYS A 355 -8.30 28.47 54.69
CA LYS A 355 -8.60 29.00 56.03
C LYS A 355 -9.24 30.38 55.98
N GLU A 356 -9.09 31.09 54.86
CA GLU A 356 -9.68 32.40 54.60
C GLU A 356 -11.05 32.20 53.94
N ALA A 357 -12.01 33.06 54.27
CA ALA A 357 -13.34 33.05 53.65
C ALA A 357 -13.22 33.40 52.15
N ILE A 358 -13.97 32.70 51.31
CA ILE A 358 -14.09 32.97 49.87
C ILE A 358 -14.86 34.28 49.65
#